data_AF-G3N483-F1
#
_entry.id   AF-G3N483-F1
#
_cell.length_a   1.000
_cell.length_b   1.000
_cell.length_c   1.000
_cell.angle_alpha   90.00
_cell.angle_beta   90.00
_cell.angle_gamma   90.00
#
_symmetry.space_group_name_H-M   'P 1'
#
loop_
_entity.id
_entity.type
_entity.pdbx_description
1 polymer ?
#
loop_
_entity_poly.entity_id
_entity_poly.type
_entity_poly.pdbx_seq_one_letter_code
_entity_poly.pdbx_strand_id
1 'polypeptide(L)' 'MAGILDVPKPRVTCSMLTQYISRPVCFVGRVEKVHPTGKTFTVADGEGKIATVELNDPVSKSTF' A
#
# COMPACT_ATOMS: atom_id res chain seq x y z
N MET A 1 18.89 -8.45 12.05
CA MET A 1 18.22 -7.67 11.00
C MET A 1 16.73 -7.66 11.32
N ALA A 2 16.26 -6.60 11.97
CA ALA A 2 14.84 -6.40 12.19
C ALA A 2 14.19 -6.16 10.82
N GLY A 3 13.44 -7.13 10.32
CA GLY A 3 12.67 -6.95 9.09
C GLY A 3 11.67 -5.81 9.27
N ILE A 4 11.16 -5.24 8.19
CA ILE A 4 10.14 -4.17 8.21
C ILE A 4 8.85 -4.54 8.98
N LEU A 5 8.74 -5.80 9.41
CA LEU A 5 7.70 -6.39 10.24
C LEU A 5 7.88 -6.10 11.73
N ASP A 6 9.10 -5.85 12.20
CA ASP A 6 9.46 -5.63 13.61
C ASP A 6 9.44 -4.15 14.02
N VAL A 7 9.25 -3.25 13.05
CA VAL A 7 9.20 -1.80 13.27
C VAL A 7 7.75 -1.33 13.42
N PRO A 8 7.42 -0.48 14.41
CA PRO A 8 6.09 0.11 14.51
C PRO A 8 5.77 0.91 13.25
N LYS A 9 4.75 0.46 12.53
CA LYS A 9 4.28 1.06 11.28
C LYS A 9 3.09 1.97 11.57
N PRO A 10 3.27 3.29 11.62
CA PRO A 10 2.15 4.21 11.82
C PRO A 10 1.14 4.04 10.70
N ARG A 11 -0.14 4.07 11.08
CA ARG A 11 -1.23 4.08 10.11
C ARG A 11 -1.29 5.46 9.47
N VAL A 12 -1.19 5.52 8.15
CA VAL A 12 -1.16 6.77 7.40
C VAL A 12 -2.28 6.79 6.37
N THR A 13 -2.74 8.00 6.07
CA THR A 13 -3.63 8.27 4.93
C THR A 13 -2.82 8.79 3.74
N CYS A 14 -3.47 8.86 2.59
CA CYS A 14 -2.97 9.46 1.35
C CYS A 14 -2.33 10.85 1.55
N SER A 15 -2.93 11.73 2.37
CA SER A 15 -2.43 13.08 2.64
C SER A 15 -1.10 13.09 3.41
N MET A 16 -0.82 12.03 4.16
CA MET A 16 0.38 11.90 4.98
C MET A 16 1.54 11.25 4.21
N LEU A 17 1.32 10.69 3.02
CA LEU A 17 2.36 9.98 2.26
C LEU A 17 3.62 10.81 2.03
N THR A 18 3.46 12.10 1.74
CA THR A 18 4.60 13.03 1.54
C THR A 18 5.45 13.22 2.79
N GLN A 19 4.86 13.09 3.98
CA GLN A 19 5.57 13.24 5.26
C GLN A 19 6.30 11.95 5.68
N TYR A 20 5.90 10.81 5.13
CA TYR A 20 6.42 9.49 5.48
C TYR A 20 7.28 8.85 4.37
N ILE A 21 7.85 9.67 3.48
CA ILE A 21 8.76 9.21 2.43
C ILE A 21 9.93 8.43 3.05
N SER A 22 10.25 7.27 2.47
CA SER A 22 11.32 6.36 2.92
C SER A 22 11.13 5.79 4.33
N ARG A 23 9.91 5.84 4.88
CA ARG A 23 9.58 5.27 6.20
C ARG A 23 8.60 4.11 6.04
N PRO A 24 8.68 3.07 6.90
CA PRO A 24 7.70 2.00 6.90
C PRO A 24 6.36 2.53 7.42
N VAL A 25 5.28 2.25 6.69
CA VAL A 25 3.93 2.71 7.03
C VAL A 25 2.90 1.61 6.87
N CYS A 26 1.74 1.78 7.50
CA CYS A 26 0.58 0.91 7.30
C CYS A 26 -0.53 1.71 6.61
N PHE A 27 -0.85 1.35 5.37
CA PHE A 27 -1.91 2.01 4.61
C PHE A 27 -3.15 1.10 4.58
N VAL A 28 -4.32 1.66 4.84
CA VAL A 28 -5.60 0.92 4.83
C VAL A 28 -6.57 1.65 3.94
N GLY A 29 -7.02 1.02 2.87
CA GLY A 29 -7.94 1.60 1.92
C GLY A 29 -8.65 0.55 1.08
N ARG A 30 -9.65 0.99 0.32
CA ARG A 30 -10.38 0.16 -0.63
C ARG A 30 -9.57 0.02 -1.93
N VAL A 31 -9.36 -1.20 -2.41
CA VAL A 31 -8.72 -1.40 -3.72
C VAL A 31 -9.67 -0.91 -4.81
N GLU A 32 -9.18 0.01 -5.64
CA GLU A 32 -9.91 0.62 -6.76
C GLU A 32 -9.59 -0.10 -8.07
N LYS A 33 -8.31 -0.12 -8.43
CA LYS A 33 -7.86 -0.67 -9.72
C LYS A 33 -6.61 -1.50 -9.52
N VAL A 34 -6.56 -2.65 -10.18
CA VAL A 34 -5.36 -3.50 -10.23
C VAL A 34 -4.80 -3.42 -11.65
N HIS A 35 -3.50 -3.15 -11.76
CA HIS A 35 -2.82 -3.16 -13.06
C HIS A 35 -2.78 -4.60 -13.61
N PRO A 36 -2.95 -4.81 -14.93
CA PRO A 36 -2.99 -6.16 -15.53
C PRO A 36 -1.73 -7.00 -15.27
N THR A 37 -0.57 -6.36 -15.05
CA THR A 37 0.67 -7.06 -14.66
C THR A 37 0.63 -7.63 -13.23
N GLY A 38 -0.35 -7.24 -12.41
CA GLY A 38 -0.47 -7.60 -11.01
C GLY A 38 0.60 -6.96 -10.10
N LYS A 39 1.53 -6.16 -10.64
CA LYS A 39 2.63 -5.55 -9.87
C LYS A 39 2.28 -4.20 -9.25
N THR A 40 1.16 -3.62 -9.64
CA THR A 40 0.75 -2.30 -9.15
C THR A 40 -0.75 -2.29 -8.98
N PHE A 41 -1.24 -1.63 -7.94
CA PHE A 41 -2.67 -1.39 -7.76
C PHE A 41 -2.90 -0.05 -7.06
N THR A 42 -4.08 0.52 -7.23
CA THR A 42 -4.49 1.75 -6.57
C THR A 42 -5.47 1.44 -5.44
N VAL A 43 -5.34 2.20 -4.36
CA VAL A 43 -6.18 2.12 -3.17
C VAL A 43 -6.76 3.50 -2.86
N ALA A 44 -8.05 3.56 -2.60
CA ALA A 44 -8.72 4.76 -2.10
C ALA A 44 -8.76 4.73 -0.58
N ASP A 45 -8.31 5.82 0.06
CA ASP A 45 -8.46 6.04 1.50
C ASP A 45 -9.92 6.41 1.85
N GLY A 46 -10.25 6.57 3.14
CA GLY A 46 -11.59 6.96 3.60
C GLY A 46 -12.03 8.36 3.16
N GLU A 47 -11.08 9.23 2.77
CA GLU A 47 -11.35 10.54 2.16
C GLU A 47 -11.61 10.47 0.64
N GLY A 48 -11.57 9.28 0.01
CA GLY A 48 -11.75 9.13 -1.43
C GLY A 48 -10.54 9.51 -2.28
N LYS A 49 -9.42 9.87 -1.64
CA LYS A 49 -8.13 10.13 -2.27
C LYS A 49 -7.43 8.82 -2.62
N ILE A 50 -6.78 8.79 -3.77
CA ILE A 50 -6.17 7.59 -4.33
C ILE A 50 -4.67 7.56 -4.06
N ALA A 51 -4.16 6.41 -3.61
CA ALA A 51 -2.75 6.10 -3.49
C ALA A 51 -2.38 4.92 -4.40
N THR A 52 -1.19 4.96 -4.97
CA THR A 52 -0.64 3.88 -5.80
C THR A 52 0.27 3.02 -4.95
N VAL A 53 0.08 1.70 -5.01
CA VAL A 53 0.90 0.70 -4.32
C VAL A 53 1.62 -0.14 -5.36
N GLU A 54 2.94 -0.19 -5.23
CA GLU A 54 3.81 -1.02 -6.06
C GLU A 54 4.27 -2.24 -5.28
N LEU A 55 4.28 -3.38 -5.95
CA LEU A 55 4.66 -4.67 -5.42
C LEU A 55 5.93 -5.15 -6.13
N ASN A 56 6.82 -5.81 -5.38
CA ASN A 56 8.00 -6.45 -5.96
C ASN A 56 7.62 -7.64 -6.83
N ASP A 57 6.68 -8.45 -6.34
CA ASP A 57 6.13 -9.61 -7.03
C ASP A 57 4.66 -9.38 -7.40
N PRO A 58 4.19 -9.92 -8.53
CA PRO A 58 2.79 -9.78 -8.92
C PRO A 58 1.88 -10.40 -7.86
N VAL A 59 0.70 -9.80 -7.66
CA VAL A 59 -0.32 -10.36 -6.76
C VAL A 59 -0.61 -11.81 -7.14
N SER A 60 -0.17 -12.73 -6.28
CA SER A 60 -0.57 -14.13 -6.38
C SER A 60 -2.01 -14.23 -5.90
N LYS A 61 -2.94 -14.39 -6.84
CA LYS A 61 -4.34 -14.64 -6.54
C LYS A 61 -4.45 -16.13 -6.21
N SER A 62 -4.36 -16.50 -4.94
CA SER A 62 -4.77 -17.83 -4.50
C SER A 62 -6.28 -17.93 -4.70
N THR A 63 -6.68 -18.48 -5.84
CA THR A 63 -8.02 -19.02 -6.08
C THR A 63 -8.31 -20.04 -4.98
N PHE A 64 -9.41 -19.83 -4.24
CA PHE A 64 -9.98 -20.81 -3.32
C PHE A 64 -10.80 -21.84 -4.09
#